data_AF-M5BRP8-F1
#
_entry.id   AF-M5BRP8-F1
#
_cell.length_a   1.000
_cell.length_b   1.000
_cell.length_c   1.000
_cell.angle_alpha   90.00
_cell.angle_beta   90.00
_cell.angle_gamma   90.00
#
_symmetry.space_group_name_H-M   'P 1'
#
loop_
_entity.id
_entity.type
_entity.pdbx_description
1 polymer ?
#
loop_
_entity_poly.entity_id
_entity_poly.type
_entity_poly.pdbx_seq_one_letter_code
_entity_poly.pdbx_strand_id
1 'polypeptide(L)'
;MPPCVAPEVLQTPSRVIQTTKASFHGMVFPVDAERPKLIPVNLTGMVHEGGIVDWQPVLAPILGADAEIASMIISTGVGGEPLRFPLQVFFRSNFLADGSRRNHTIEALTYGKARHDWKGPIVALKYSGTRLSGYTNITMADLPSLVYFLTYLNGKH
;
A
#
# COMPACT_ATOMS: atom_id res chain seq x y z
N MET A 1 2.03 43.59 -18.89
CA MET A 1 1.14 42.46 -19.26
C MET A 1 1.09 41.52 -18.06
N PRO A 2 -0.07 41.28 -17.43
CA PRO A 2 -0.18 40.27 -16.40
C PRO A 2 -0.21 38.87 -17.05
N PRO A 3 0.36 37.83 -16.41
CA PRO A 3 0.27 36.47 -16.92
C PRO A 3 -1.17 35.95 -16.78
N CYS A 4 -1.71 35.39 -17.87
CA CYS A 4 -2.96 34.61 -17.85
C CYS A 4 -2.79 33.42 -16.90
N VAL A 5 -3.50 33.44 -15.77
CA VAL A 5 -3.70 32.26 -14.93
C VAL A 5 -4.72 31.39 -15.66
N ALA A 6 -4.32 30.17 -16.04
CA ALA A 6 -5.25 29.18 -16.57
C ALA A 6 -6.26 28.80 -15.48
N PRO A 7 -7.55 28.63 -15.80
CA PRO A 7 -8.53 28.21 -14.81
C PRO A 7 -8.19 26.79 -14.35
N GLU A 8 -7.99 26.65 -13.04
CA GLU A 8 -7.88 25.37 -12.35
C GLU A 8 -9.18 24.60 -12.60
N VAL A 9 -9.08 23.53 -13.40
CA VAL A 9 -10.23 22.68 -13.72
C VAL A 9 -10.64 21.99 -12.42
N LEU A 10 -11.68 22.53 -11.77
CA LEU A 10 -12.41 21.87 -10.70
C LEU A 10 -12.92 20.53 -11.25
N GLN A 11 -12.20 19.45 -10.97
CA GLN A 11 -12.64 18.09 -11.28
C GLN A 11 -13.86 17.81 -10.41
N THR A 12 -15.06 17.94 -10.97
CA THR A 12 -16.28 17.47 -10.34
C THR A 12 -16.11 15.96 -10.09
N PRO A 13 -16.29 15.45 -8.86
CA PRO A 13 -16.16 14.02 -8.62
C PRO A 13 -17.20 13.28 -9.48
N SER A 14 -16.72 12.44 -10.38
CA SER A 14 -17.56 11.64 -11.28
C SER A 14 -18.54 10.80 -10.43
N ARG A 15 -19.81 10.75 -10.82
CA ARG A 15 -20.83 10.03 -10.05
C ARG A 15 -20.53 8.53 -10.01
N VAL A 16 -20.61 7.91 -8.83
CA VAL A 16 -20.54 6.44 -8.70
C VAL A 16 -21.86 5.84 -9.19
N ILE A 17 -21.78 4.93 -10.15
CA ILE A 17 -22.93 4.29 -10.81
C ILE A 17 -23.10 2.83 -10.38
N GLN A 18 -22.03 2.16 -9.95
CA GLN A 18 -22.06 0.75 -9.55
C GLN A 18 -20.93 0.43 -8.57
N THR A 19 -21.13 -0.58 -7.73
CA THR A 19 -20.07 -1.16 -6.90
C THR A 19 -19.74 -2.57 -7.39
N THR A 20 -18.45 -2.90 -7.43
CA THR A 20 -17.94 -4.23 -7.78
C THR A 20 -17.01 -4.76 -6.68
N LYS A 21 -16.71 -6.05 -6.71
CA LYS A 21 -15.79 -6.70 -5.76
C LYS A 21 -14.75 -7.52 -6.51
N ALA A 22 -13.52 -7.53 -6.00
CA ALA A 22 -12.44 -8.37 -6.49
C ALA A 22 -11.61 -8.92 -5.32
N SER A 23 -10.82 -9.96 -5.57
CA SER A 23 -9.90 -10.51 -4.59
C SER A 23 -8.56 -10.79 -5.26
N PHE A 24 -7.47 -10.33 -4.63
CA PHE A 24 -6.10 -10.53 -5.10
C PHE A 24 -5.22 -10.96 -3.94
N HIS A 25 -4.13 -11.66 -4.24
CA HIS A 25 -3.13 -11.95 -3.23
C HIS A 25 -2.40 -10.67 -2.82
N GLY A 26 -2.38 -10.42 -1.52
CA GLY A 26 -1.54 -9.44 -0.84
C GLY A 26 -0.48 -10.13 0.02
N MET A 27 0.60 -9.41 0.33
CA MET A 27 1.68 -9.89 1.19
C MET A 27 1.55 -9.23 2.56
N VAL A 28 1.32 -10.04 3.58
CA VAL A 28 1.20 -9.60 4.96
C VAL A 28 2.51 -9.84 5.69
N PHE A 29 2.93 -8.83 6.44
CA PHE A 29 4.01 -8.90 7.41
C PHE A 29 3.37 -8.92 8.79
N PRO A 30 3.05 -10.10 9.34
CA PRO A 30 2.42 -10.22 10.66
C PRO A 30 3.39 -9.80 11.76
N VAL A 31 2.85 -9.30 12.87
CA VAL A 31 3.65 -8.81 14.01
C VAL A 31 4.47 -9.94 14.64
N ASP A 32 3.88 -11.13 14.79
CA ASP A 32 4.41 -12.24 15.61
C ASP A 32 5.05 -13.38 14.79
N ALA A 33 5.29 -13.19 13.49
CA ALA A 33 5.99 -14.19 12.68
C ALA A 33 7.31 -13.65 12.14
N GLU A 34 8.20 -14.55 11.72
CA GLU A 34 9.47 -14.18 11.09
C GLU A 34 9.36 -14.10 9.55
N ARG A 35 8.27 -14.63 8.98
CA ARG A 35 8.10 -14.75 7.54
C ARG A 35 6.81 -14.09 7.06
N PRO A 36 6.85 -13.39 5.91
CA PRO A 36 5.66 -12.82 5.30
C PRO A 36 4.75 -13.93 4.78
N LYS A 37 3.45 -13.62 4.65
CA LYS A 37 2.43 -14.55 4.16
C LYS A 37 1.69 -13.94 2.98
N LEU A 38 1.43 -14.75 1.96
CA LEU A 38 0.52 -14.37 0.88
C LEU A 38 -0.89 -14.77 1.29
N ILE A 39 -1.81 -13.80 1.32
CA ILE A 39 -3.22 -14.04 1.64
C ILE A 39 -4.12 -13.34 0.62
N PRO A 40 -5.35 -13.84 0.38
CA PRO A 40 -6.33 -13.10 -0.39
C PRO A 40 -6.75 -11.84 0.37
N VAL A 41 -6.74 -10.71 -0.33
CA VAL A 41 -7.25 -9.41 0.14
C VAL A 41 -8.42 -9.04 -0.75
N ASN A 42 -9.56 -8.75 -0.12
CA ASN A 42 -10.77 -8.34 -0.83
C ASN A 42 -10.73 -6.85 -1.09
N LEU A 43 -11.18 -6.44 -2.27
CA LEU A 43 -11.27 -5.05 -2.68
C LEU A 43 -12.71 -4.73 -3.10
N THR A 44 -13.15 -3.53 -2.74
CA THR A 44 -14.41 -2.94 -3.21
C THR A 44 -14.07 -1.89 -4.25
N GLY A 45 -14.60 -2.05 -5.46
CA GLY A 45 -14.43 -1.08 -6.55
C GLY A 45 -15.66 -0.19 -6.67
N MET A 46 -15.47 1.12 -6.64
CA MET A 46 -16.51 2.09 -6.99
C MET A 46 -16.38 2.43 -8.47
N VAL A 47 -17.38 2.07 -9.26
CA VAL A 47 -17.41 2.33 -10.70
C VAL A 47 -18.02 3.71 -10.93
N HIS A 48 -17.24 4.61 -11.51
CA HIS A 48 -17.67 5.95 -11.84
C HIS A 48 -18.25 6.03 -13.25
N GLU A 49 -19.10 7.02 -13.46
CA GLU A 49 -19.56 7.44 -14.79
C GLU A 49 -18.33 7.80 -15.65
N GLY A 50 -18.10 7.04 -16.73
CA GLY A 50 -16.86 7.08 -17.51
C GLY A 50 -16.00 5.80 -17.44
N GLY A 51 -16.40 4.83 -16.61
CA GLY A 51 -15.80 3.48 -16.58
C GLY A 51 -14.52 3.36 -15.74
N ILE A 52 -14.11 4.43 -15.06
CA ILE A 52 -13.01 4.39 -14.08
C ILE A 52 -13.50 3.65 -12.83
N VAL A 53 -12.62 2.82 -12.26
CA VAL A 53 -12.93 2.05 -11.05
C VAL A 53 -11.94 2.42 -9.95
N ASP A 54 -12.46 3.00 -8.87
CA ASP A 54 -11.69 3.35 -7.69
C ASP A 54 -11.71 2.18 -6.71
N TRP A 55 -10.56 1.51 -6.59
CA TRP A 55 -10.40 0.31 -5.79
C TRP A 55 -9.97 0.61 -4.36
N GLN A 56 -10.77 0.16 -3.39
CA GLN A 56 -10.46 0.25 -1.97
C GLN A 56 -10.28 -1.15 -1.35
N PRO A 57 -9.09 -1.47 -0.82
CA PRO A 57 -8.87 -2.75 -0.14
C PRO A 57 -9.55 -2.79 1.23
N VAL A 58 -10.14 -3.94 1.55
CA VAL A 58 -10.76 -4.23 2.84
C VAL A 58 -9.67 -4.71 3.81
N LEU A 59 -9.12 -3.76 4.57
CA LEU A 59 -7.94 -4.00 5.41
C LEU A 59 -8.25 -4.21 6.89
N ALA A 60 -9.46 -3.88 7.36
CA ALA A 60 -9.86 -4.05 8.76
C ALA A 60 -9.58 -5.46 9.35
N PRO A 61 -9.78 -6.58 8.62
CA PRO A 61 -9.46 -7.92 9.13
C PRO A 61 -7.96 -8.16 9.37
N ILE A 62 -7.09 -7.36 8.75
CA ILE A 62 -5.63 -7.56 8.77
C ILE A 62 -4.96 -6.50 9.66
N LEU A 63 -5.38 -5.25 9.49
CA LEU A 63 -4.83 -4.09 10.20
C LEU A 63 -5.66 -3.73 11.45
N GLY A 64 -6.80 -4.35 11.72
CA GLY A 64 -7.68 -4.01 12.82
C GLY A 64 -8.77 -3.01 12.40
N ALA A 65 -9.97 -3.15 12.97
CA ALA A 65 -11.14 -2.37 12.58
C ALA A 65 -11.01 -0.87 12.94
N ASP A 66 -10.40 -0.57 14.09
CA ASP A 66 -10.26 0.80 14.61
C ASP A 66 -8.89 1.42 14.27
N ALA A 67 -8.14 0.80 13.35
CA ALA A 67 -6.84 1.31 12.96
C ALA A 67 -6.98 2.51 12.02
N GLU A 68 -6.24 3.57 12.30
CA GLU A 68 -5.98 4.59 11.29
C GLU A 68 -4.97 4.04 10.29
N ILE A 69 -5.36 3.92 9.03
CA ILE A 69 -4.54 3.28 8.00
C ILE A 69 -3.91 4.35 7.12
N ALA A 70 -2.58 4.36 7.07
CA ALA A 70 -1.81 5.09 6.06
C ALA A 70 -1.35 4.14 4.95
N SER A 71 -1.00 4.71 3.80
CA SER A 71 -0.40 3.95 2.71
C SER A 71 0.70 4.70 2.00
N MET A 72 1.65 3.97 1.42
CA MET A 72 2.74 4.49 0.61
C MET A 72 2.88 3.68 -0.67
N ILE A 73 3.22 4.35 -1.77
CA ILE A 73 3.46 3.72 -3.06
C ILE A 73 4.96 3.59 -3.29
N ILE A 74 5.38 2.37 -3.58
CA ILE A 74 6.74 2.01 -3.98
C ILE A 74 6.75 1.92 -5.50
N SER A 75 7.40 2.89 -6.13
CA SER A 75 7.58 2.94 -7.58
C SER A 75 8.98 2.52 -8.02
N THR A 76 9.91 2.30 -7.09
CA THR A 76 11.30 1.94 -7.37
C THR A 76 11.70 0.64 -6.66
N GLY A 77 12.50 -0.17 -7.33
CA GLY A 77 13.04 -1.43 -6.83
C GLY A 77 14.39 -1.27 -6.16
N VAL A 78 15.03 -2.40 -5.93
CA VAL A 78 16.41 -2.46 -5.44
C VAL A 78 17.34 -1.74 -6.43
N GLY A 79 18.15 -0.80 -5.95
CA GLY A 79 19.05 -0.01 -6.80
C GLY A 79 18.42 1.22 -7.46
N GLY A 80 17.13 1.51 -7.23
CA GLY A 80 16.47 2.73 -7.69
C GLY A 80 15.79 2.63 -9.06
N GLU A 81 15.88 1.48 -9.73
CA GLU A 81 15.20 1.23 -11.01
C GLU A 81 13.67 1.29 -10.86
N PRO A 82 12.94 1.87 -11.82
CA PRO A 82 11.49 1.95 -11.76
C PRO A 82 10.83 0.56 -11.84
N LEU A 83 9.88 0.30 -10.95
CA LEU A 83 9.08 -0.91 -10.97
C LEU A 83 8.06 -0.85 -12.10
N ARG A 84 8.05 -1.89 -12.94
CA ARG A 84 6.98 -2.11 -13.93
C ARG A 84 5.59 -2.15 -13.27
N PHE A 85 5.53 -2.71 -12.07
CA PHE A 85 4.33 -2.88 -11.26
C PHE A 85 4.61 -2.29 -9.88
N PRO A 86 4.19 -1.04 -9.63
CA PRO A 86 4.34 -0.42 -8.33
C PRO A 86 3.64 -1.23 -7.23
N LEU A 87 4.16 -1.13 -6.02
CA LEU A 87 3.58 -1.79 -4.84
C LEU A 87 2.97 -0.72 -3.93
N GLN A 88 1.82 -1.02 -3.33
CA GLN A 88 1.24 -0.16 -2.30
C GLN A 88 1.34 -0.86 -0.96
N VAL A 89 1.96 -0.18 0.00
CA VAL A 89 2.13 -0.68 1.38
C VAL A 89 1.17 0.06 2.28
N PHE A 90 0.40 -0.68 3.06
CA PHE A 90 -0.56 -0.19 4.04
C PHE A 90 -0.09 -0.57 5.44
N PHE A 91 -0.16 0.39 6.34
CA PHE A 91 0.28 0.26 7.72
C PHE A 91 -0.57 1.15 8.61
N ARG A 92 -0.54 0.93 9.93
CA ARG A 92 -1.23 1.80 10.88
C ARG A 92 -0.45 3.11 11.02
N SER A 93 -1.12 4.26 11.01
CA SER A 93 -0.48 5.57 11.28
C SER A 93 -0.43 5.92 12.76
N ASN A 94 -1.38 5.41 13.55
CA ASN A 94 -1.50 5.68 14.99
C ASN A 94 -0.61 4.77 15.88
N PHE A 95 0.35 4.06 15.27
CA PHE A 95 1.16 3.02 15.94
C PHE A 95 2.02 3.51 17.12
N LEU A 96 2.29 4.82 17.19
CA LEU A 96 3.01 5.45 18.30
C LEU A 96 2.12 5.70 19.52
N ALA A 97 0.81 5.87 19.31
CA ALA A 97 -0.17 6.20 20.34
C ALA A 97 -0.99 4.99 20.80
N ASP A 98 -1.08 3.93 20.00
CA ASP A 98 -1.94 2.76 20.25
C ASP A 98 -1.25 1.60 20.98
N GLY A 99 0.04 1.73 21.31
CA GLY A 99 0.83 0.65 21.93
C GLY A 99 1.17 -0.51 20.99
N SER A 100 1.12 -0.28 19.67
CA SER A 100 1.47 -1.28 18.66
C SER A 100 2.83 -1.91 18.93
N ARG A 101 2.89 -3.23 18.85
CA ARG A 101 4.13 -3.99 19.02
C ARG A 101 5.01 -3.89 17.77
N ARG A 102 6.32 -4.00 17.97
CA ARG A 102 7.31 -4.05 16.89
C ARG A 102 7.01 -5.22 15.95
N ASN A 103 7.16 -5.01 14.65
CA ASN A 103 6.90 -6.05 13.67
C ASN A 103 8.12 -6.99 13.53
N HIS A 104 8.04 -8.20 14.09
CA HIS A 104 9.14 -9.16 14.05
C HIS A 104 9.42 -9.70 12.64
N THR A 105 8.42 -9.72 11.74
CA THR A 105 8.66 -10.12 10.35
C THR A 105 9.65 -9.15 9.70
N ILE A 106 9.45 -7.84 9.92
CA ILE A 106 10.31 -6.81 9.34
C ILE A 106 11.68 -6.83 10.00
N GLU A 107 11.75 -7.00 11.31
CA GLU A 107 13.02 -7.16 12.01
C GLU A 107 13.84 -8.35 11.47
N ALA A 108 13.20 -9.50 11.27
CA ALA A 108 13.83 -10.69 10.70
C ALA A 108 14.31 -10.46 9.25
N LEU A 109 13.46 -9.88 8.40
CA LEU A 109 13.77 -9.65 6.98
C LEU A 109 14.85 -8.58 6.76
N THR A 110 14.90 -7.57 7.64
CA THR A 110 15.88 -6.48 7.56
C THR A 110 17.12 -6.73 8.40
N TYR A 111 17.20 -7.86 9.11
CA TYR A 111 18.25 -8.16 10.10
C TYR A 111 18.43 -7.00 11.10
N GLY A 112 17.32 -6.40 11.55
CA GLY A 112 17.31 -5.26 12.46
C GLY A 112 17.80 -3.93 11.86
N LYS A 113 18.00 -3.84 10.53
CA LYS A 113 18.53 -2.64 9.86
C LYS A 113 17.45 -1.69 9.35
N ALA A 114 16.17 -1.97 9.62
CA ALA A 114 15.08 -1.06 9.27
C ALA A 114 15.30 0.33 9.89
N ARG A 115 15.34 1.37 9.05
CA ARG A 115 15.51 2.76 9.49
C ARG A 115 14.27 3.33 10.17
N HIS A 116 13.11 2.82 9.80
CA HIS A 116 11.84 3.18 10.40
C HIS A 116 11.44 2.11 11.42
N ASP A 117 10.93 2.53 12.58
CA ASP A 117 10.42 1.62 13.61
C ASP A 117 9.03 1.13 13.22
N TRP A 118 8.99 0.17 12.30
CA TRP A 118 7.75 -0.43 11.83
C TRP A 118 7.07 -1.23 12.95
N LYS A 119 5.88 -0.77 13.33
CA LYS A 119 5.04 -1.43 14.34
C LYS A 119 3.69 -1.82 13.75
N GLY A 120 3.08 -2.83 14.35
CA GLY A 120 1.82 -3.39 13.88
C GLY A 120 1.96 -4.21 12.59
N PRO A 121 0.87 -4.85 12.15
CA PRO A 121 0.85 -5.59 10.90
C PRO A 121 0.99 -4.65 9.69
N ILE A 122 1.62 -5.13 8.62
CA ILE A 122 1.75 -4.39 7.36
C ILE A 122 1.21 -5.26 6.22
N VAL A 123 0.55 -4.63 5.25
CA VAL A 123 0.05 -5.26 4.03
C VAL A 123 0.66 -4.60 2.81
N ALA A 124 1.13 -5.40 1.86
CA ALA A 124 1.52 -4.92 0.54
C ALA A 124 0.60 -5.50 -0.54
N LEU A 125 0.14 -4.63 -1.44
CA LEU A 125 -0.59 -4.98 -2.66
C LEU A 125 0.23 -4.57 -3.89
N LYS A 126 -0.04 -5.22 -5.02
CA LYS A 126 0.65 -4.96 -6.28
C LYS A 126 -0.31 -4.35 -7.30
N TYR A 127 0.06 -3.22 -7.87
CA TYR A 127 -0.71 -2.64 -8.98
C TYR A 127 -0.51 -3.46 -10.26
N SER A 128 -1.53 -3.46 -11.12
CA SER A 128 -1.48 -4.09 -12.45
C SER A 128 -0.64 -3.30 -13.46
N GLY A 129 -0.20 -2.08 -13.11
CA GLY A 129 0.68 -1.26 -13.93
C GLY A 129 0.92 0.13 -13.34
N THR A 130 1.68 0.95 -14.05
CA THR A 130 2.11 2.30 -13.61
C THR A 130 0.99 3.33 -13.52
N ARG A 131 -0.19 3.05 -14.10
CA ARG A 131 -1.38 3.92 -13.99
C ARG A 131 -2.09 3.80 -12.63
N LEU A 132 -1.69 2.85 -11.78
CA LEU A 132 -2.24 2.64 -10.44
C LEU A 132 -3.77 2.43 -10.39
N SER A 133 -4.37 2.00 -11.50
CA SER A 133 -5.82 1.93 -11.69
C SER A 133 -6.43 0.57 -11.32
N GLY A 134 -5.63 -0.37 -10.83
CA GLY A 134 -6.08 -1.71 -10.50
C GLY A 134 -4.96 -2.56 -9.93
N TYR A 135 -5.33 -3.71 -9.37
CA TYR A 135 -4.40 -4.60 -8.68
C TYR A 135 -4.21 -5.91 -9.43
N THR A 136 -3.13 -6.60 -9.08
CA THR A 136 -2.84 -7.97 -9.51
C THR A 136 -2.25 -8.74 -8.33
N ASN A 137 -2.10 -10.06 -8.48
CA ASN A 137 -1.54 -10.90 -7.43
C ASN A 137 -0.08 -10.52 -7.17
N ILE A 138 0.23 -10.19 -5.92
CA ILE A 138 1.62 -10.11 -5.47
C ILE A 138 2.21 -11.51 -5.29
N THR A 139 3.51 -11.64 -5.48
CA THR A 139 4.24 -12.89 -5.39
C THR A 139 5.47 -12.75 -4.50
N MET A 140 6.11 -13.86 -4.14
CA MET A 140 7.38 -13.82 -3.40
C MET A 140 8.53 -13.17 -4.19
N ALA A 141 8.42 -13.05 -5.52
CA ALA A 141 9.39 -12.33 -6.34
C ALA A 141 9.38 -10.81 -6.09
N ASP A 142 8.29 -10.27 -5.52
CA ASP A 142 8.15 -8.86 -5.18
C ASP A 142 8.77 -8.53 -3.79
N LEU A 143 9.11 -9.57 -3.00
CA LEU A 143 9.64 -9.42 -1.64
C LEU A 143 10.94 -8.60 -1.57
N PRO A 144 11.95 -8.79 -2.45
CA PRO A 144 13.20 -8.02 -2.36
C PRO A 144 12.99 -6.51 -2.44
N SER A 145 12.07 -6.05 -3.31
CA SER A 145 11.71 -4.63 -3.42
C SER A 145 11.02 -4.11 -2.16
N LEU A 146 10.13 -4.91 -1.56
CA LEU A 146 9.50 -4.57 -0.27
C LEU A 146 10.52 -4.49 0.85
N VAL A 147 11.42 -5.47 0.97
CA VAL A 147 12.46 -5.49 2.00
C VAL A 147 13.40 -4.30 1.84
N TYR A 148 13.80 -3.97 0.61
CA TYR A 148 14.60 -2.78 0.35
C TYR A 148 13.88 -1.51 0.81
N PHE A 149 12.62 -1.33 0.43
CA PHE A 149 11.82 -0.21 0.89
C PHE A 149 11.71 -0.14 2.42
N LEU A 150 11.32 -1.25 3.07
CA LEU A 150 11.17 -1.32 4.52
C LEU A 150 12.50 -1.07 5.27
N THR A 151 13.62 -1.42 4.65
CA THR A 151 14.95 -1.18 5.20
C THR A 151 15.34 0.30 5.10
N TYR A 152 15.12 0.92 3.94
CA TYR A 152 15.71 2.21 3.59
C TYR A 152 14.74 3.39 3.56
N LEU A 153 13.45 3.18 3.84
CA LEU A 153 12.50 4.27 4.01
C LEU A 153 13.01 5.22 5.09
N ASN A 154 13.43 6.41 4.66
CA ASN A 154 13.79 7.48 5.57
C ASN A 154 12.48 8.13 6.05
N GLY A 155 12.26 8.19 7.36
CA GLY A 155 11.06 8.76 8.00
C GLY A 155 10.91 10.28 7.85
N LYS A 156 11.21 10.85 6.69
CA LYS A 156 10.89 12.24 6.36
C LYS A 156 9.65 12.27 5.46
N HIS A 157 8.48 12.14 6.07
CA HIS A 157 7.21 12.57 5.50
C HIS A 157 6.47 13.36 6.56
#